data_AF-A0A3B9XIN0-F1
#
_entry.id   AF-A0A3B9XIN0-F1
#
_cell.length_a   1.000
_cell.length_b   1.000
_cell.length_c   1.000
_cell.angle_alpha   90.00
_cell.angle_beta   90.00
_cell.angle_gamma   90.00
#
_symmetry.space_group_name_H-M   'P 1'
#
loop_
_entity.id
_entity.type
_entity.pdbx_description
1 polymer ?
#
loop_
_entity_poly.entity_id
_entity_poly.type
_entity_poly.pdbx_seq_one_letter_code
_entity_poly.pdbx_strand_id
1 'polypeptide(L)'
;MSLDLKSNLQVEERNFLSRLDLNFAFAIFALNLIGLINLYSATHGIFHRDKSNLFWMQIAWLVVGWLIYLGITLVDYRSLVKKAYWIYGLNMVALVAVGFVGTVSYGARRWLDLGFFKYQPSESM
;
A
#
# COMPACT_ATOMS: atom_id res chain seq x y z
N MET A 1 18.63 23.00 29.32
CA MET A 1 18.06 23.16 27.96
C MET A 1 18.07 21.88 27.13
N SER A 2 19.11 21.03 27.20
CA SER A 2 19.15 19.74 26.48
C SER A 2 18.26 18.62 27.05
N LEU A 3 17.98 18.65 28.36
CA LEU A 3 17.13 17.65 29.03
C LEU A 3 15.64 17.79 28.67
N ASP A 4 15.18 19.02 28.42
CA ASP A 4 13.78 19.33 28.13
C ASP A 4 13.39 18.99 26.67
N LEU A 5 14.37 19.01 25.76
CA LEU A 5 14.15 18.56 24.38
C LEU A 5 13.99 17.04 24.30
N LYS A 6 14.75 16.30 25.12
CA LYS A 6 14.67 14.83 25.20
C LYS A 6 13.36 14.35 25.81
N SER A 7 12.86 15.02 26.85
CA SER A 7 11.57 14.67 27.47
C SER A 7 10.40 14.89 26.51
N ASN A 8 10.37 16.02 25.80
CA ASN A 8 9.30 16.31 24.83
C ASN A 8 9.30 15.33 23.64
N LEU A 9 10.48 15.01 23.08
CA LEU A 9 10.62 13.99 22.04
C LEU A 9 10.14 12.60 22.51
N GLN A 10 10.51 12.18 23.73
CA GLN A 10 10.08 10.88 24.27
C GLN A 10 8.58 10.81 24.53
N VAL A 11 7.94 11.91 24.96
CA VAL A 11 6.50 11.96 25.20
C VAL A 11 5.71 11.94 23.89
N GLU A 12 6.19 12.62 22.87
CA GLU A 12 5.56 12.65 21.54
C GLU A 12 5.75 11.33 20.78
N GLU A 13 6.94 10.71 20.86
CA GLU A 13 7.19 9.35 20.35
C GLU A 13 6.26 8.33 21.00
N ARG A 14 6.04 8.41 22.32
CA ARG A 14 5.16 7.48 23.04
C ARG A 14 3.69 7.60 22.59
N ASN A 15 3.25 8.80 22.21
CA ASN A 15 1.90 9.01 21.67
C ASN A 15 1.76 8.49 20.23
N PHE A 16 2.80 8.64 19.39
CA PHE A 16 2.80 8.11 18.03
C PHE A 16 2.87 6.59 18.01
N LEU A 17 3.78 6.00 18.79
CA LEU A 17 3.90 4.55 18.96
C LEU A 17 2.69 3.94 19.68
N SER A 18 1.94 4.71 20.46
CA SER A 18 0.68 4.24 21.05
C SER A 18 -0.51 4.33 20.10
N ARG A 19 -0.43 5.14 19.02
CA ARG A 19 -1.42 5.16 17.93
C ARG A 19 -1.17 4.03 16.92
N LEU A 20 0.08 3.60 16.79
CA LEU A 20 0.47 2.43 16.01
C LEU A 20 0.32 1.18 16.86
N ASP A 21 -0.61 0.30 16.51
CA ASP A 21 -0.62 -1.03 17.11
C ASP A 21 0.56 -1.84 16.57
N LEU A 22 1.68 -1.80 17.30
CA LEU A 22 2.95 -2.40 16.91
C LEU A 22 2.84 -3.92 16.69
N ASN A 23 1.91 -4.58 17.37
CA ASN A 23 1.65 -6.01 17.18
C ASN A 23 1.11 -6.28 15.77
N PHE A 24 0.16 -5.46 15.30
CA PHE A 24 -0.37 -5.57 13.94
C PHE A 24 0.68 -5.17 12.90
N ALA A 25 1.43 -4.10 13.13
CA ALA A 25 2.50 -3.69 12.23
C ALA A 25 3.56 -4.80 12.06
N PHE A 26 3.95 -5.46 13.15
CA PHE A 26 4.87 -6.59 13.12
C PHE A 26 4.29 -7.79 12.36
N ALA A 27 3.03 -8.14 12.58
CA ALA A 27 2.36 -9.22 11.85
C ALA A 27 2.32 -8.96 10.34
N ILE A 28 1.99 -7.73 9.93
CA ILE A 28 2.00 -7.30 8.53
C ILE A 28 3.42 -7.43 7.96
N PHE A 29 4.44 -6.96 8.68
CA PHE A 29 5.83 -7.07 8.25
C PHE A 29 6.27 -8.53 8.05
N ALA A 30 5.94 -9.41 8.99
CA ALA A 30 6.25 -10.83 8.89
C ALA A 30 5.58 -11.48 7.66
N LEU A 31 4.30 -11.16 7.40
CA LEU A 31 3.60 -11.65 6.21
C LEU A 31 4.25 -11.17 4.91
N ASN A 32 4.70 -9.91 4.85
CA ASN A 32 5.40 -9.37 3.69
C ASN A 32 6.74 -10.08 3.44
N LEU A 33 7.49 -10.41 4.50
CA LEU A 33 8.73 -11.19 4.38
C LEU A 33 8.47 -12.61 3.86
N ILE A 34 7.46 -13.30 4.39
CA ILE A 34 7.08 -14.63 3.91
C ILE A 34 6.67 -14.56 2.43
N GLY A 35 5.91 -13.53 2.05
CA GLY A 35 5.53 -13.27 0.66
C GLY A 35 6.74 -13.05 -0.26
N LEU A 36 7.74 -12.28 0.18
CA LEU A 36 8.99 -12.08 -0.56
C LEU A 36 9.79 -13.36 -0.72
N ILE A 37 9.90 -14.19 0.33
CA ILE A 37 10.59 -15.48 0.28
C ILE A 37 9.89 -16.40 -0.72
N ASN A 38 8.56 -16.47 -0.68
CA ASN A 38 7.77 -17.28 -1.60
C ASN A 38 7.93 -16.79 -3.05
N LEU A 39 7.89 -15.47 -3.28
CA LEU A 39 8.09 -14.88 -4.60
C LEU A 39 9.50 -15.15 -5.14
N TYR A 40 10.51 -15.03 -4.28
CA TYR A 40 11.89 -15.36 -4.62
C TYR A 40 12.02 -16.84 -5.03
N SER A 41 11.43 -17.75 -4.26
CA SER A 41 11.41 -19.19 -4.55
C SER A 41 10.72 -19.51 -5.88
N ALA A 42 9.54 -18.95 -6.13
CA ALA A 42 8.78 -19.16 -7.37
C ALA A 42 9.47 -18.55 -8.62
N THR A 43 10.29 -17.53 -8.42
CA THR A 43 10.99 -16.81 -9.49
C THR A 43 12.33 -17.45 -9.85
N HIS A 44 13.00 -18.12 -8.91
CA HIS A 44 14.30 -18.79 -9.14
C HIS A 44 14.20 -20.15 -9.85
N GLY A 45 13.02 -20.54 -10.33
CA GLY A 45 12.86 -21.69 -11.22
C GLY A 45 13.58 -21.48 -12.55
N ILE A 46 14.41 -22.47 -12.92
CA ILE A 46 15.46 -22.58 -13.96
C ILE A 46 15.15 -21.97 -15.38
N PHE A 47 13.93 -21.49 -15.68
CA PHE A 47 13.50 -21.20 -17.05
C PHE A 47 13.12 -19.75 -17.40
N HIS A 48 13.22 -18.75 -16.52
CA HIS A 48 12.64 -17.41 -16.83
C HIS A 48 13.54 -16.22 -16.44
N ARG A 49 14.46 -15.84 -17.34
CA ARG A 49 15.38 -14.69 -17.18
C ARG A 49 14.69 -13.32 -16.99
N ASP A 50 13.42 -13.17 -17.37
CA ASP A 50 12.67 -11.90 -17.24
C ASP A 50 12.03 -11.66 -15.86
N LYS A 51 12.06 -12.64 -14.95
CA LYS A 51 11.37 -12.53 -13.65
C LYS A 51 12.16 -11.80 -12.57
N SER A 52 13.42 -11.46 -12.79
CA SER A 52 14.19 -10.61 -11.87
C SER A 52 13.52 -9.25 -11.65
N ASN A 53 12.80 -8.73 -12.65
CA ASN A 53 12.04 -7.49 -12.56
C ASN A 53 10.86 -7.59 -11.57
N LEU A 54 10.20 -8.75 -11.48
CA LEU A 54 9.05 -8.94 -10.57
C LEU A 54 9.44 -8.82 -9.09
N PHE A 55 10.62 -9.33 -8.72
CA PHE A 55 11.12 -9.23 -7.34
C PHE A 55 11.43 -7.78 -6.96
N TRP A 56 12.12 -7.04 -7.84
CA TRP A 56 12.40 -5.61 -7.62
C TRP A 56 11.12 -4.78 -7.58
N MET A 57 10.17 -5.07 -8.47
CA MET A 57 8.87 -4.40 -8.48
C MET A 57 8.09 -4.69 -7.19
N GLN A 58 8.13 -5.92 -6.67
CA GLN A 58 7.51 -6.26 -5.38
C GLN A 58 8.12 -5.47 -4.23
N ILE A 59 9.45 -5.34 -4.19
CA ILE A 59 10.13 -4.51 -3.17
C ILE A 59 9.68 -3.05 -3.29
N ALA A 60 9.63 -2.49 -4.49
CA ALA A 60 9.16 -1.13 -4.71
C ALA A 60 7.72 -0.93 -4.21
N TRP A 61 6.80 -1.85 -4.53
CA TRP A 61 5.42 -1.82 -4.04
C TRP A 61 5.32 -1.96 -2.53
N LEU A 62 6.17 -2.78 -1.90
CA LEU A 62 6.23 -2.89 -0.44
C LEU A 62 6.67 -1.58 0.20
N VAL A 63 7.70 -0.94 -0.33
CA VAL A 63 8.16 0.38 0.16
C VAL A 63 7.05 1.41 0.02
N VAL A 64 6.40 1.50 -1.14
CA VAL A 64 5.26 2.40 -1.36
C VAL A 64 4.12 2.10 -0.40
N GLY A 65 3.78 0.82 -0.19
CA GLY A 65 2.74 0.39 0.74
C GLY A 65 3.03 0.80 2.19
N TRP A 66 4.27 0.63 2.65
CA TRP A 66 4.70 1.07 3.99
C TRP A 66 4.67 2.59 4.14
N LEU A 67 5.07 3.35 3.10
CA LEU A 67 4.96 4.81 3.11
C LEU A 67 3.50 5.27 3.19
N ILE A 68 2.59 4.62 2.45
CA ILE A 68 1.15 4.90 2.52
C ILE A 68 0.59 4.55 3.90
N TYR A 69 0.94 3.39 4.45
CA TYR A 69 0.51 2.97 5.79
C TYR A 69 0.92 3.98 6.87
N LEU A 70 2.19 4.39 6.88
CA LEU A 70 2.70 5.38 7.82
C LEU A 70 2.05 6.75 7.57
N GLY A 71 1.89 7.16 6.31
CA GLY A 71 1.24 8.40 5.93
C GLY A 71 -0.22 8.48 6.42
N ILE A 72 -1.01 7.43 6.20
CA ILE A 72 -2.41 7.36 6.66
C ILE A 72 -2.50 7.34 8.17
N THR A 73 -1.58 6.65 8.86
CA THR A 73 -1.55 6.62 10.33
C THR A 73 -1.35 8.01 10.96
N LEU A 74 -0.63 8.90 10.27
CA LEU A 74 -0.44 10.28 10.71
C LEU A 74 -1.69 11.16 10.49
N VAL A 75 -2.64 10.73 9.66
CA VAL A 75 -3.85 11.50 9.37
C VAL A 75 -4.91 11.23 10.43
N ASP A 76 -5.51 12.30 10.96
CA ASP A 76 -6.64 12.19 11.87
C ASP A 76 -7.83 11.46 11.20
N TYR A 77 -8.28 10.39 11.84
CA TYR A 77 -9.44 9.58 11.44
C TYR A 77 -10.66 10.45 11.14
N ARG A 78 -10.90 11.51 11.93
CA ARG A 78 -12.08 12.38 11.74
C ARG A 78 -12.03 13.17 10.44
N SER A 79 -10.84 13.51 9.95
CA SER A 79 -10.62 14.15 8.67
C SER A 79 -10.83 13.18 7.51
N LEU A 80 -10.38 11.92 7.67
CA LEU A 80 -10.57 10.86 6.69
C LEU A 80 -12.06 10.56 6.46
N VAL A 81 -12.86 10.44 7.53
CA VAL A 81 -14.31 10.15 7.43
C VAL A 81 -15.06 11.23 6.64
N LYS A 82 -14.69 12.52 6.80
CA LYS A 82 -15.31 13.60 6.01
C LYS A 82 -14.99 13.50 4.53
N LYS A 83 -13.78 13.06 4.19
CA LYS A 83 -13.31 12.87 2.80
C LYS A 83 -13.77 11.54 2.21
N ALA A 84 -14.19 10.58 3.03
CA ALA A 84 -14.60 9.25 2.60
C ALA A 84 -15.71 9.29 1.54
N TYR A 85 -16.71 10.17 1.67
CA TYR A 85 -17.77 10.31 0.67
C TYR A 85 -17.24 10.77 -0.70
N TRP A 86 -16.27 11.69 -0.71
CA TRP A 86 -15.62 12.13 -1.94
C TRP A 86 -14.77 11.02 -2.57
N ILE A 87 -13.99 10.31 -1.75
CA ILE A 87 -13.18 9.16 -2.20
C ILE A 87 -14.09 8.05 -2.76
N TYR A 88 -15.21 7.78 -2.11
CA TYR A 88 -16.20 6.80 -2.57
C TYR A 88 -16.84 7.21 -3.91
N GLY A 89 -17.22 8.48 -4.05
CA GLY A 89 -17.75 9.00 -5.31
C GLY A 89 -16.74 8.89 -6.46
N LEU A 90 -15.48 9.21 -6.20
CA LEU A 90 -14.40 9.06 -7.19
C LEU A 90 -14.20 7.58 -7.57
N ASN A 91 -14.27 6.67 -6.61
CA ASN A 91 -14.22 5.24 -6.86
C ASN A 91 -15.37 4.74 -7.73
N MET A 92 -16.60 5.19 -7.48
CA MET A 92 -17.75 4.85 -8.33
C MET A 92 -17.53 5.28 -9.78
N VAL A 93 -17.02 6.49 -9.98
CA VAL A 93 -16.68 6.99 -11.32
C VAL A 93 -15.59 6.15 -11.95
N ALA A 94 -14.53 5.81 -11.21
CA ALA A 94 -13.45 4.97 -11.70
C ALA A 94 -13.95 3.57 -12.11
N LEU A 95 -14.87 2.99 -11.34
CA LEU A 95 -15.45 1.66 -11.62
C LEU A 95 -16.27 1.65 -12.90
N VAL A 96 -17.06 2.70 -13.13
CA VAL A 96 -17.75 2.90 -14.40
C VAL A 96 -16.75 3.13 -15.54
N ALA A 97 -15.69 3.92 -15.30
CA ALA A 97 -14.67 4.22 -16.30
C ALA A 97 -13.90 2.99 -16.79
N VAL A 98 -13.70 1.96 -15.95
CA VAL A 98 -13.10 0.66 -16.37
C VAL A 98 -13.88 0.03 -17.52
N GLY A 99 -15.20 0.18 -17.54
CA GLY A 99 -16.02 -0.37 -18.64
C GLY A 99 -15.65 0.22 -20.00
N PHE A 100 -15.30 1.51 -20.03
CA PHE A 100 -15.01 2.25 -21.26
C PHE A 100 -13.53 2.26 -21.63
N VAL A 101 -12.65 2.53 -20.65
CA VAL A 101 -11.21 2.80 -20.85
C VAL A 101 -10.34 1.66 -20.29
N GLY A 102 -10.94 0.68 -19.62
CA GLY A 102 -10.20 -0.44 -19.01
C GLY A 102 -9.58 -1.36 -20.06
N THR A 103 -8.36 -1.82 -19.76
CA THR A 103 -7.65 -2.80 -20.57
C THR A 103 -8.28 -4.19 -20.40
N VAL A 104 -8.44 -4.92 -21.52
CA VAL A 104 -8.91 -6.31 -21.50
C VAL A 104 -7.75 -7.18 -21.07
N SER A 105 -7.87 -7.83 -19.91
CA SER A 105 -6.91 -8.81 -19.42
C SER A 105 -7.66 -10.09 -19.07
N TYR A 106 -7.21 -11.23 -19.58
CA TYR A 106 -7.85 -12.55 -19.40
C TYR A 106 -9.36 -12.58 -19.75
N GLY A 107 -9.78 -11.82 -20.77
CA GLY A 107 -11.17 -11.80 -21.25
C GLY A 107 -12.12 -10.85 -20.51
N ALA A 108 -11.65 -10.11 -19.51
CA ALA A 108 -12.46 -9.11 -18.79
C ALA A 108 -11.73 -7.76 -18.67
N ARG A 109 -12.48 -6.66 -18.71
CA ARG A 109 -11.96 -5.32 -18.41
C ARG A 109 -12.02 -5.09 -16.90
N ARG A 110 -10.86 -5.11 -16.24
CA ARG A 110 -10.76 -4.96 -14.77
C ARG A 110 -9.74 -3.91 -14.34
N TRP A 111 -8.76 -3.65 -15.22
CA TRP A 111 -7.61 -2.81 -14.91
C TRP A 111 -7.66 -1.53 -15.74
N LEU A 112 -7.63 -0.38 -15.08
CA LEU A 112 -7.22 0.86 -15.74
C LEU A 112 -5.71 0.85 -15.87
N ASP A 113 -5.22 0.83 -17.10
CA ASP A 113 -3.79 1.04 -17.35
C ASP A 113 -3.55 2.56 -17.44
N LEU A 114 -2.95 3.11 -16.39
CA LEU A 114 -2.59 4.53 -16.32
C LEU A 114 -1.18 4.79 -16.90
N GLY A 115 -0.58 3.79 -17.56
CA GLY A 115 0.76 3.84 -18.17
C GLY A 115 1.90 3.62 -17.18
N PHE A 116 1.82 4.17 -15.97
CA PHE A 116 2.82 4.01 -14.92
C PHE A 116 2.48 2.91 -13.92
N PHE A 117 1.19 2.72 -13.65
CA PHE A 117 0.69 1.65 -12.82
C PHE A 117 -0.69 1.21 -13.29
N LYS A 118 -1.04 -0.03 -12.99
CA LYS A 118 -2.36 -0.57 -13.26
C LYS A 118 -3.20 -0.39 -12.01
N TYR A 119 -4.28 0.35 -12.13
CA TYR A 119 -5.20 0.62 -11.04
C TYR A 119 -6.44 -0.25 -11.20
N GLN A 120 -6.84 -0.92 -10.13
CA GLN A 120 -8.05 -1.72 -10.07
C GLN A 120 -9.05 -1.02 -9.13
N PRO A 121 -10.12 -0.38 -9.67
CA PRO A 121 -11.05 0.38 -8.85
C PRO A 121 -11.81 -0.45 -7.81
N SER A 122 -11.89 -1.78 -7.96
CA SER A 122 -12.51 -2.64 -6.97
C SER A 122 -11.65 -2.86 -5.72
N GLU A 123 -10.35 -2.57 -5.76
CA GLU A 123 -9.48 -2.68 -4.57
C GLU A 123 -9.64 -1.49 -3.61
N SER A 124 -10.15 -0.38 -4.12
CA SER A 124 -10.32 0.88 -3.39
C SER A 124 -11.77 1.16 -2.99
N MET A 125 -12.68 0.21 -3.25
CA MET A 125 -14.07 0.20 -2.77
C MET A 125 -14.23 -0.48 -1.42
#